data_AF-A0A1I2W3M4-F1
#
_entry.id   AF-A0A1I2W3M4-F1
#
_cell.length_a   1.000
_cell.length_b   1.000
_cell.length_c   1.000
_cell.angle_alpha   90.00
_cell.angle_beta   90.00
_cell.angle_gamma   90.00
#
_symmetry.space_group_name_H-M   'P 1'
#
loop_
_entity.id
_entity.type
_entity.pdbx_description
1 polymer ?
#
loop_
_entity_poly.entity_id
_entity_poly.type
_entity_poly.pdbx_seq_one_letter_code
_entity_poly.pdbx_strand_id
1 'polypeptide(L)'
;MRSRNKPQAESVKSDWDQVFMKGELSLGKTIAINSLPECDEEGEQYTETLINGPLMGTTWGQGDGYNANTPYMNCSSYINGNAPTGCVATAMGQVMNYYQQPSNWSWSPSGAYSSSTNTLLSVLGNQLGMNYGCGGSGALMSNFDNVFGALGYSTANYHSYYNASVVESDLLNSKPVIIGAGQNWANPFSGHTWVIEGVWKIGYYICHLGEGPFPGAMCKAGDYQADLPDIGPKLQAI
;
A
#
# COMPACT_ATOMS: atom_id res chain seq x y z
N MET A 1 -5.66 -11.05 13.15
CA MET A 1 -4.71 -11.53 12.13
C MET A 1 -5.49 -12.25 11.03
N ARG A 2 -5.56 -11.69 9.81
CA ARG A 2 -6.23 -12.35 8.67
C ARG A 2 -5.28 -13.40 8.08
N SER A 3 -5.63 -14.68 8.24
CA SER A 3 -4.78 -15.84 7.91
C SER A 3 -5.21 -16.64 6.69
N ARG A 4 -6.04 -16.10 5.79
CA ARG A 4 -6.54 -16.85 4.63
C ARG A 4 -6.65 -15.95 3.40
N ASN A 5 -6.21 -16.48 2.25
CA ASN A 5 -6.37 -15.98 0.87
C ASN A 5 -7.84 -15.63 0.53
N LYS A 6 -8.41 -14.64 1.21
CA LYS A 6 -9.70 -14.07 0.88
C LYS A 6 -9.42 -12.68 0.32
N PRO A 7 -10.00 -12.31 -0.83
CA PRO A 7 -10.13 -10.92 -1.23
C PRO A 7 -10.62 -10.10 -0.04
N GLN A 8 -10.19 -8.85 0.04
CA GLN A 8 -10.70 -7.93 1.06
C GLN A 8 -12.24 -7.98 1.04
N ALA A 9 -12.86 -8.18 2.21
CA ALA A 9 -14.31 -8.32 2.30
C ALA A 9 -15.02 -7.09 1.72
N GLU A 10 -16.10 -7.32 0.96
CA GLU A 10 -16.94 -6.28 0.34
C GLU A 10 -17.36 -5.19 1.34
N SER A 11 -17.54 -5.55 2.61
CA SER A 11 -17.86 -4.62 3.69
C SER A 11 -16.78 -3.55 3.88
N VAL A 12 -15.51 -3.94 3.82
CA VAL A 12 -14.39 -3.00 3.95
C VAL A 12 -14.34 -2.08 2.72
N LYS A 13 -14.63 -2.60 1.52
CA LYS A 13 -14.82 -1.82 0.28
C LYS A 13 -15.96 -0.78 0.40
N SER A 14 -17.10 -1.17 0.95
CA SER A 14 -18.23 -0.27 1.22
C SER A 14 -17.90 0.78 2.28
N ASP A 15 -17.14 0.43 3.32
CA ASP A 15 -16.69 1.40 4.33
C ASP A 15 -15.79 2.47 3.69
N TRP A 16 -14.93 2.09 2.73
CA TRP A 16 -14.14 3.03 1.92
C TRP A 16 -15.00 4.01 1.12
N ASP A 17 -16.03 3.53 0.44
CA ASP A 17 -16.94 4.36 -0.37
C ASP A 17 -17.77 5.34 0.50
N GLN A 18 -18.10 4.96 1.74
CA GLN A 18 -18.79 5.84 2.69
C GLN A 18 -17.89 6.96 3.24
N VAL A 19 -16.59 6.71 3.45
CA VAL A 19 -15.63 7.74 3.86
C VAL A 19 -15.47 8.82 2.78
N PHE A 20 -15.45 8.42 1.50
CA PHE A 20 -15.38 9.36 0.36
C PHE A 20 -16.60 10.28 0.25
N MET A 21 -17.78 9.85 0.71
CA MET A 21 -19.01 10.65 0.66
C MET A 21 -19.17 11.61 1.84
N LYS A 22 -18.39 11.44 2.93
CA LYS A 22 -18.52 12.21 4.17
C LYS A 22 -17.44 13.28 4.38
N GLY A 23 -16.36 13.30 3.59
CA GLY A 23 -15.31 14.32 3.69
C GLY A 23 -15.25 15.19 2.43
N GLU A 24 -15.37 16.51 2.57
CA GLU A 24 -14.97 17.44 1.51
C GLU A 24 -13.44 17.33 1.30
N LEU A 25 -13.06 16.99 0.06
CA LEU A 25 -11.73 16.58 -0.34
C LEU A 25 -10.74 17.76 -0.34
N SER A 26 -9.71 17.71 0.51
CA SER A 26 -8.44 18.37 0.22
C SER A 26 -7.39 17.31 -0.15
N LEU A 27 -7.09 17.21 -1.44
CA LEU A 27 -6.05 16.31 -1.94
C LEU A 27 -4.68 16.86 -1.53
N GLY A 28 -3.89 16.07 -0.80
CA GLY A 28 -2.44 16.26 -0.69
C GLY A 28 -1.93 17.48 0.09
N LYS A 29 -2.70 18.02 1.06
CA LYS A 29 -2.22 19.11 1.91
C LYS A 29 -1.93 18.59 3.32
N THR A 30 -0.71 18.80 3.81
CA THR A 30 -0.45 18.80 5.26
C THR A 30 -1.17 20.01 5.84
N ILE A 31 -2.32 19.80 6.48
CA ILE A 31 -3.07 20.89 7.12
C ILE A 31 -2.36 21.19 8.44
N ALA A 32 -1.58 22.27 8.43
CA ALA A 32 -1.23 22.92 9.67
C ALA A 32 -2.52 23.40 10.33
N ILE A 33 -2.62 23.29 11.65
CA ILE A 33 -3.73 23.78 12.50
C ILE A 33 -4.22 25.19 12.08
N ASN A 34 -3.32 26.01 11.54
CA ASN A 34 -3.59 27.34 10.97
C ASN A 34 -4.43 27.38 9.69
N SER A 35 -4.95 26.23 9.22
CA SER A 35 -5.81 26.14 8.03
C SER A 35 -7.19 25.53 8.29
N LEU A 36 -7.51 25.29 9.56
CA LEU A 36 -8.87 25.01 9.98
C LEU A 36 -9.68 26.34 9.99
N PRO A 37 -10.96 26.33 9.58
CA PRO A 37 -11.80 27.53 9.55
C PRO A 37 -12.08 28.04 10.96
N GLU A 38 -11.95 29.35 11.20
CA GLU A 38 -12.18 29.97 12.53
C GLU A 38 -13.46 29.46 13.20
N CYS A 39 -13.36 29.03 14.47
CA CYS A 39 -14.52 28.55 15.24
C CYS A 39 -15.44 29.70 15.66
N ASP A 40 -16.75 29.51 15.52
CA ASP A 40 -17.76 30.50 15.93
C ASP A 40 -18.42 30.14 17.29
N GLU A 41 -18.46 28.86 17.67
CA GLU A 41 -19.18 28.38 18.87
C GLU A 41 -18.37 27.38 19.74
N GLU A 42 -18.59 27.42 21.07
CA GLU A 42 -18.02 26.43 22.02
C GLU A 42 -18.58 25.04 21.72
N GLY A 43 -17.70 24.04 21.67
CA GLY A 43 -18.08 22.66 21.40
C GLY A 43 -18.39 22.37 19.93
N GLU A 44 -18.19 23.34 19.03
CA GLU A 44 -18.26 23.12 17.59
C GLU A 44 -17.25 22.04 17.17
N GLN A 45 -17.68 21.14 16.28
CA GLN A 45 -16.88 19.98 15.89
C GLN A 45 -16.49 20.06 14.43
N TYR A 46 -15.23 19.79 14.17
CA TYR A 46 -14.67 19.74 12.83
C TYR A 46 -14.07 18.35 12.58
N THR A 47 -14.32 17.85 11.37
CA THR A 47 -13.71 16.61 10.89
C THR A 47 -12.87 16.93 9.67
N GLU A 48 -11.61 16.53 9.71
CA GLU A 48 -10.70 16.64 8.58
C GLU A 48 -10.41 15.24 8.06
N THR A 49 -10.50 15.04 6.74
CA THR A 49 -10.12 13.76 6.11
C THR A 49 -8.99 14.01 5.12
N LEU A 50 -7.84 13.39 5.37
CA LEU A 50 -6.76 13.29 4.41
C LEU A 50 -6.83 11.91 3.74
N ILE A 51 -6.78 11.88 2.40
CA ILE A 51 -6.70 10.64 1.62
C ILE A 51 -5.56 10.80 0.61
N ASN A 52 -4.61 9.88 0.60
CA ASN A 52 -3.64 9.75 -0.47
C ASN A 52 -3.69 8.32 -1.04
N GLY A 53 -4.13 8.19 -2.29
CA GLY A 53 -4.29 6.93 -3.00
C GLY A 53 -5.75 6.51 -3.28
N PRO A 54 -5.98 5.41 -4.01
CA PRO A 54 -4.99 4.40 -4.41
C PRO A 54 -3.93 4.97 -5.36
N LEU A 55 -2.67 4.73 -5.05
CA LEU A 55 -1.52 5.25 -5.79
C LEU A 55 -1.32 4.45 -7.08
N MET A 56 -1.62 3.14 -7.06
CA MET A 56 -1.45 2.28 -8.22
C MET A 56 -2.81 2.07 -8.90
N GLY A 57 -2.79 1.87 -10.22
CA GLY A 57 -3.96 1.51 -11.02
C GLY A 57 -3.91 0.07 -11.55
N THR A 58 -2.90 -0.70 -11.14
CA THR A 58 -2.72 -2.10 -11.56
C THR A 58 -3.63 -3.02 -10.79
N THR A 59 -4.09 -4.11 -11.40
CA THR A 59 -4.87 -5.18 -10.77
C THR A 59 -4.22 -6.54 -11.03
N TRP A 60 -2.89 -6.60 -10.91
CA TRP A 60 -2.13 -7.76 -11.34
C TRP A 60 -2.29 -8.94 -10.39
N GLY A 61 -2.34 -10.15 -10.96
CA GLY A 61 -2.44 -11.40 -10.23
C GLY A 61 -1.20 -12.27 -10.39
N GLN A 62 -1.28 -13.51 -9.90
CA GLN A 62 -0.17 -14.47 -9.95
C GLN A 62 -0.38 -15.63 -10.92
N GLY A 63 -1.62 -15.88 -11.34
CA GLY A 63 -2.02 -17.05 -12.11
C GLY A 63 -2.11 -16.79 -13.61
N ASP A 64 -3.07 -17.47 -14.24
CA ASP A 64 -3.28 -17.44 -15.68
C ASP A 64 -3.31 -16.01 -16.25
N GLY A 65 -2.72 -15.84 -17.42
CA GLY A 65 -2.40 -14.54 -17.97
C GLY A 65 -1.02 -14.07 -17.53
N TYR A 66 -0.79 -13.89 -16.22
CA TYR A 66 0.44 -13.31 -15.64
C TYR A 66 1.62 -14.27 -15.58
N ASN A 67 1.36 -15.57 -15.38
CA ASN A 67 2.38 -16.62 -15.24
C ASN A 67 2.77 -17.29 -16.57
N ALA A 68 2.44 -16.72 -17.73
CA ALA A 68 2.68 -17.37 -19.01
C ALA A 68 4.18 -17.66 -19.30
N ASN A 69 5.09 -16.89 -18.68
CA ASN A 69 6.54 -17.02 -18.87
C ASN A 69 7.26 -17.62 -17.65
N THR A 70 6.54 -18.14 -16.65
CA THR A 70 7.14 -18.89 -15.53
C THR A 70 7.35 -20.36 -15.93
N PRO A 71 8.09 -21.16 -15.13
CA PRO A 71 8.32 -22.57 -15.46
C PRO A 71 7.04 -23.38 -15.61
N TYR A 72 6.97 -24.18 -16.68
CA TYR A 72 5.95 -25.20 -16.86
C TYR A 72 6.23 -26.36 -15.89
N MET A 73 5.29 -26.64 -14.99
CA MET A 73 5.43 -27.67 -13.95
C MET A 73 4.24 -28.65 -13.93
N ASN A 74 3.44 -28.64 -15.00
CA ASN A 74 2.20 -29.42 -15.11
C ASN A 74 1.22 -29.13 -13.95
N CYS A 75 1.11 -27.85 -13.58
CA CYS A 75 0.26 -27.41 -12.49
C CYS A 75 -1.23 -27.45 -12.87
N SER A 76 -1.99 -28.36 -12.28
CA SER A 76 -3.44 -28.49 -12.54
C SER A 76 -4.28 -27.31 -12.06
N SER A 77 -3.73 -26.45 -11.19
CA SER A 77 -4.40 -25.26 -10.67
C SER A 77 -4.41 -24.07 -11.63
N TYR A 78 -3.67 -24.13 -12.74
CA TYR A 78 -3.55 -23.07 -13.74
C TYR A 78 -3.76 -23.64 -15.15
N ILE A 79 -4.50 -22.94 -15.99
CA ILE A 79 -4.88 -23.39 -17.34
C ILE A 79 -3.64 -23.66 -18.21
N ASN A 80 -2.60 -22.85 -18.07
CA ASN A 80 -1.36 -23.01 -18.84
C ASN A 80 -0.40 -24.07 -18.28
N GLY A 81 -0.68 -24.66 -17.11
CA GLY A 81 0.19 -25.64 -16.46
C GLY A 81 1.48 -25.06 -15.87
N ASN A 82 1.66 -23.73 -15.89
CA ASN A 82 2.80 -23.06 -15.32
C ASN A 82 2.62 -22.82 -13.81
N ALA A 83 3.72 -22.74 -13.08
CA ALA A 83 3.70 -22.29 -11.68
C ALA A 83 3.26 -20.82 -11.60
N PRO A 84 2.63 -20.36 -10.50
CA PRO A 84 2.28 -18.95 -10.34
C PRO A 84 3.55 -18.08 -10.27
N THR A 85 3.42 -16.79 -10.58
CA THR A 85 4.55 -15.84 -10.53
C THR A 85 5.12 -15.64 -9.13
N GLY A 86 4.27 -15.78 -8.10
CA GLY A 86 4.61 -15.56 -6.70
C GLY A 86 4.31 -14.14 -6.23
N CYS A 87 3.75 -14.03 -5.01
CA CYS A 87 3.26 -12.75 -4.46
C CYS A 87 4.35 -11.68 -4.39
N VAL A 88 5.60 -12.10 -4.16
CA VAL A 88 6.77 -11.23 -4.11
C VAL A 88 7.04 -10.57 -5.45
N ALA A 89 7.11 -11.36 -6.53
CA ALA A 89 7.35 -10.84 -7.88
C ALA A 89 6.18 -9.97 -8.36
N THR A 90 4.95 -10.36 -8.07
CA THR A 90 3.77 -9.54 -8.42
C THR A 90 3.73 -8.23 -7.66
N ALA A 91 4.00 -8.20 -6.35
CA ALA A 91 4.05 -6.96 -5.56
C ALA A 91 5.13 -6.00 -6.09
N MET A 92 6.34 -6.53 -6.33
CA MET A 92 7.44 -5.77 -6.88
C MET A 92 7.13 -5.24 -8.29
N GLY A 93 6.55 -6.07 -9.16
CA GLY A 93 6.15 -5.67 -10.50
C GLY A 93 5.11 -4.54 -10.52
N GLN A 94 4.13 -4.57 -9.62
CA GLN A 94 3.12 -3.50 -9.52
C GLN A 94 3.75 -2.16 -9.11
N VAL A 95 4.64 -2.16 -8.10
CA VAL A 95 5.38 -0.96 -7.70
C VAL A 95 6.29 -0.46 -8.82
N MET A 96 6.94 -1.38 -9.54
CA MET A 96 7.77 -0.98 -10.68
C MET A 96 6.96 -0.35 -11.81
N ASN A 97 5.76 -0.87 -12.08
CA ASN A 97 4.86 -0.29 -13.06
C ASN A 97 4.33 1.09 -12.65
N TYR A 98 4.15 1.34 -11.36
CA TYR A 98 3.81 2.67 -10.83
C TYR A 98 4.92 3.70 -11.13
N TYR A 99 6.18 3.35 -10.86
CA TYR A 99 7.32 4.24 -11.12
C TYR A 99 7.77 4.28 -12.58
N GLN A 100 7.34 3.31 -13.40
CA GLN A 100 7.82 3.11 -14.77
C GLN A 100 9.36 3.10 -14.85
N GLN A 101 9.99 2.33 -13.94
CA GLN A 101 11.45 2.19 -13.87
C GLN A 101 11.87 0.72 -13.84
N PRO A 102 12.92 0.32 -14.59
CA PRO A 102 13.78 1.18 -15.41
C PRO A 102 13.14 1.67 -16.74
N SER A 103 13.67 2.75 -17.31
CA SER A 103 13.15 3.40 -18.53
C SER A 103 13.29 2.56 -19.82
N ASN A 104 14.14 1.54 -19.80
CA ASN A 104 14.34 0.62 -20.92
C ASN A 104 13.32 -0.53 -20.96
N TRP A 105 12.30 -0.48 -20.09
CA TRP A 105 11.22 -1.46 -20.07
C TRP A 105 9.95 -0.91 -20.73
N SER A 106 9.23 -1.78 -21.46
CA SER A 106 7.93 -1.43 -22.04
C SER A 106 6.84 -1.53 -20.97
N TRP A 107 6.65 -0.48 -20.19
CA TRP A 107 5.61 -0.40 -19.17
C TRP A 107 4.22 -0.52 -19.76
N SER A 108 3.38 -1.34 -19.13
CA SER A 108 2.02 -1.57 -19.60
C SER A 108 1.08 -0.53 -18.99
N PRO A 109 0.38 0.27 -19.81
CA PRO A 109 -0.68 1.11 -19.29
C PRO A 109 -1.84 0.19 -18.90
N SER A 110 -2.19 0.15 -17.63
CA SER A 110 -3.44 -0.37 -17.06
C SER A 110 -3.72 -1.89 -17.13
N GLY A 111 -3.84 -2.50 -15.94
CA GLY A 111 -4.82 -3.55 -15.58
C GLY A 111 -4.77 -4.94 -16.23
N ALA A 112 -4.23 -5.10 -17.43
CA ALA A 112 -4.25 -6.36 -18.17
C ALA A 112 -2.91 -7.09 -18.12
N TYR A 113 -2.97 -8.43 -18.15
CA TYR A 113 -1.80 -9.23 -18.47
C TYR A 113 -1.38 -8.92 -19.92
N SER A 114 -0.09 -8.69 -20.12
CA SER A 114 0.52 -8.45 -21.42
C SER A 114 1.79 -9.27 -21.52
N SER A 115 2.30 -9.50 -22.74
CA SER A 115 3.59 -10.18 -22.90
C SER A 115 4.70 -9.49 -22.09
N SER A 116 4.69 -8.15 -22.04
CA SER A 116 5.61 -7.36 -21.22
C SER A 116 5.41 -7.62 -19.72
N THR A 117 4.18 -7.66 -19.23
CA THR A 117 3.87 -7.98 -17.82
C THR A 117 4.37 -9.39 -17.46
N ASN A 118 4.11 -10.37 -18.32
CA ASN A 118 4.48 -11.77 -18.08
C ASN A 118 6.01 -11.93 -18.06
N THR A 119 6.69 -11.23 -18.97
CA THR A 119 8.15 -11.20 -19.02
C THR A 119 8.72 -10.51 -17.78
N LEU A 120 8.13 -9.40 -17.33
CA LEU A 120 8.57 -8.68 -16.13
C LEU A 120 8.49 -9.60 -14.91
N LEU A 121 7.34 -10.23 -14.69
CA LEU A 121 7.12 -11.08 -13.52
C LEU A 121 8.02 -12.34 -13.53
N SER A 122 8.31 -12.90 -14.71
CA SER A 122 9.26 -14.00 -14.86
C SER A 122 10.71 -13.56 -14.58
N VAL A 123 11.14 -12.42 -15.13
CA VAL A 123 12.48 -11.84 -14.86
C VAL A 123 12.66 -11.55 -13.38
N LEU A 124 11.67 -10.92 -12.74
CA LEU A 124 11.69 -10.66 -11.31
C LEU A 124 11.75 -11.95 -10.50
N GLY A 125 10.98 -12.97 -10.87
CA GLY A 125 11.06 -14.27 -10.22
C GLY A 125 12.46 -14.87 -10.28
N ASN A 126 13.13 -14.80 -11.43
CA ASN A 126 14.52 -15.26 -11.55
C ASN A 126 15.49 -14.43 -10.71
N GLN A 127 15.39 -13.10 -10.73
CA GLN A 127 16.27 -12.21 -9.96
C GLN A 127 16.07 -12.35 -8.44
N LEU A 128 14.84 -12.60 -8.00
CA LEU A 128 14.48 -12.83 -6.60
C LEU A 128 14.86 -14.23 -6.10
N GLY A 129 15.30 -15.14 -6.98
CA GLY A 129 15.56 -16.54 -6.63
C GLY A 129 14.29 -17.29 -6.24
N MET A 130 13.21 -17.10 -7.02
CA MET A 130 11.90 -17.66 -6.76
C MET A 130 11.92 -19.19 -6.70
N ASN A 131 11.39 -19.75 -5.62
CA ASN A 131 11.07 -21.16 -5.50
C ASN A 131 9.67 -21.40 -6.08
N TYR A 132 9.62 -21.87 -7.32
CA TYR A 132 8.36 -22.12 -8.04
C TYR A 132 7.70 -23.43 -7.60
N GLY A 133 6.38 -23.39 -7.41
CA GLY A 133 5.61 -24.58 -7.09
C GLY A 133 4.12 -24.42 -7.43
N CYS A 134 3.46 -25.52 -7.77
CA CYS A 134 2.04 -25.49 -8.15
C CYS A 134 1.10 -25.05 -7.03
N GLY A 135 1.49 -25.27 -5.76
CA GLY A 135 0.75 -24.77 -4.59
C GLY A 135 1.05 -23.32 -4.22
N GLY A 136 1.98 -22.67 -4.92
CA GLY A 136 2.47 -21.32 -4.64
C GLY A 136 3.96 -21.18 -4.94
N SER A 137 4.36 -19.97 -5.29
CA SER A 137 5.77 -19.61 -5.54
C SER A 137 6.22 -18.57 -4.53
N GLY A 138 7.39 -18.78 -3.92
CA GLY A 138 7.90 -17.92 -2.85
C GLY A 138 9.36 -17.50 -3.04
N ALA A 139 9.67 -16.28 -2.59
CA ALA A 139 11.02 -15.75 -2.55
C ALA A 139 11.25 -15.01 -1.22
N LEU A 140 12.51 -14.82 -0.85
CA LEU A 140 12.86 -14.10 0.38
C LEU A 140 12.77 -12.59 0.15
N MET A 141 12.04 -11.88 1.01
CA MET A 141 11.94 -10.42 0.96
C MET A 141 13.29 -9.72 1.21
N SER A 142 14.24 -10.38 1.88
CA SER A 142 15.61 -9.86 2.04
C SER A 142 16.35 -9.67 0.72
N ASN A 143 15.86 -10.24 -0.39
CA ASN A 143 16.43 -10.03 -1.71
C ASN A 143 16.00 -8.69 -2.34
N PHE A 144 15.07 -7.95 -1.72
CA PHE A 144 14.50 -6.73 -2.30
C PHE A 144 15.55 -5.68 -2.56
N ASP A 145 16.40 -5.38 -1.57
CA ASP A 145 17.41 -4.32 -1.70
C ASP A 145 18.36 -4.57 -2.87
N ASN A 146 18.77 -5.83 -3.05
CA ASN A 146 19.64 -6.22 -4.16
C ASN A 146 18.95 -6.05 -5.51
N VAL A 147 17.70 -6.51 -5.64
CA VAL A 147 16.97 -6.47 -6.91
C VAL A 147 16.54 -5.04 -7.24
N PHE A 148 15.96 -4.30 -6.28
CA PHE A 148 15.61 -2.89 -6.45
C PHE A 148 16.84 -2.03 -6.75
N GLY A 149 17.94 -2.24 -6.02
CA GLY A 149 19.21 -1.54 -6.27
C GLY A 149 19.74 -1.79 -7.69
N ALA A 150 19.73 -3.04 -8.16
CA ALA A 150 20.13 -3.40 -9.52
C ALA A 150 19.25 -2.77 -10.62
N LEU A 151 18.00 -2.43 -10.28
CA LEU A 151 17.00 -1.85 -11.18
C LEU A 151 16.92 -0.32 -11.08
N GLY A 152 17.80 0.32 -10.30
CA GLY A 152 17.91 1.78 -10.21
C GLY A 152 17.13 2.43 -9.06
N TYR A 153 16.53 1.64 -8.17
CA TYR A 153 15.79 2.14 -7.00
C TYR A 153 16.74 2.35 -5.81
N SER A 154 17.64 3.34 -5.93
CA SER A 154 18.68 3.63 -4.93
C SER A 154 18.18 4.02 -3.54
N THR A 155 16.91 4.38 -3.40
CA THR A 155 16.29 4.78 -2.12
C THR A 155 15.37 3.70 -1.53
N ALA A 156 15.23 2.55 -2.21
CA ALA A 156 14.46 1.43 -1.67
C ALA A 156 15.26 0.78 -0.54
N ASN A 157 14.63 0.61 0.62
CA ASN A 157 15.24 0.01 1.80
C ASN A 157 14.30 -1.04 2.40
N TYR A 158 14.81 -2.25 2.59
CA TYR A 158 14.11 -3.32 3.27
C TYR A 158 14.25 -3.16 4.79
N HIS A 159 13.11 -3.28 5.47
CA HIS A 159 13.06 -3.35 6.92
C HIS A 159 12.55 -4.74 7.35
N SER A 160 13.25 -5.37 8.28
CA SER A 160 12.88 -6.70 8.80
C SER A 160 11.67 -6.67 9.75
N TYR A 161 11.19 -5.48 10.12
CA TYR A 161 10.05 -5.27 10.99
C TYR A 161 9.13 -4.18 10.44
N TYR A 162 7.84 -4.26 10.79
CA TYR A 162 6.84 -3.27 10.40
C TYR A 162 7.00 -1.98 11.22
N ASN A 163 7.02 -0.83 10.53
CA ASN A 163 7.04 0.49 11.15
C ASN A 163 5.92 1.35 10.57
N ALA A 164 4.86 1.57 11.36
CA ALA A 164 3.69 2.32 10.94
C ALA A 164 4.00 3.76 10.51
N SER A 165 4.91 4.44 11.21
CA SER A 165 5.27 5.83 10.90
C SER A 165 6.03 5.95 9.59
N VAL A 166 6.88 4.98 9.26
CA VAL A 166 7.58 4.93 7.96
C VAL A 166 6.60 4.65 6.84
N VAL A 167 5.74 3.64 7.01
CA VAL A 167 4.69 3.28 6.04
C VAL A 167 3.81 4.49 5.75
N GLU A 168 3.35 5.16 6.80
CA GLU A 168 2.55 6.37 6.69
C GLU A 168 3.28 7.50 5.97
N SER A 169 4.53 7.79 6.36
CA SER A 169 5.32 8.85 5.73
C SER A 169 5.54 8.58 4.25
N ASP A 170 5.86 7.35 3.85
CA ASP A 170 6.03 6.96 2.45
C ASP A 170 4.72 7.10 1.68
N LEU A 171 3.60 6.64 2.23
CA LEU A 171 2.29 6.78 1.59
C LEU A 171 1.86 8.24 1.46
N LEU A 172 2.13 9.10 2.44
CA LEU A 172 1.88 10.54 2.35
C LEU A 172 2.75 11.22 1.28
N ASN A 173 3.94 10.67 1.00
CA ASN A 173 4.83 11.12 -0.09
C ASN A 173 4.58 10.38 -1.41
N SER A 174 3.41 9.75 -1.57
CA SER A 174 3.03 9.00 -2.78
C SER A 174 4.02 7.89 -3.16
N LYS A 175 4.55 7.17 -2.15
CA LYS A 175 5.39 5.99 -2.34
C LYS A 175 4.62 4.74 -1.88
N PRO A 176 4.20 3.85 -2.81
CA PRO A 176 3.61 2.57 -2.45
C PRO A 176 4.59 1.72 -1.64
N VAL A 177 4.11 1.03 -0.61
CA VAL A 177 4.95 0.25 0.31
C VAL A 177 4.65 -1.23 0.18
N ILE A 178 5.69 -2.03 -0.12
CA ILE A 178 5.56 -3.48 -0.13
C ILE A 178 5.75 -4.00 1.29
N ILE A 179 4.81 -4.78 1.79
CA ILE A 179 4.91 -5.44 3.08
C ILE A 179 4.68 -6.93 2.94
N GLY A 180 5.21 -7.69 3.89
CA GLY A 180 4.95 -9.12 3.97
C GLY A 180 4.84 -9.59 5.40
N ALA A 181 4.18 -10.73 5.57
CA ALA A 181 3.96 -11.36 6.86
C ALA A 181 3.85 -12.88 6.71
N GLY A 182 3.91 -13.60 7.83
CA GLY A 182 3.60 -15.03 7.87
C GLY A 182 4.76 -15.96 7.47
N GLN A 183 5.95 -15.43 7.22
CA GLN A 183 7.15 -16.27 7.14
C GLN A 183 7.35 -16.98 8.48
N ASN A 184 7.61 -18.29 8.43
CA ASN A 184 7.95 -19.08 9.60
C ASN A 184 9.30 -19.78 9.37
N TRP A 185 9.97 -20.16 10.45
CA TRP A 185 11.31 -20.75 10.39
C TRP A 185 11.34 -22.12 9.70
N ALA A 186 10.22 -22.84 9.70
CA ALA A 186 10.09 -24.18 9.10
C ALA A 186 9.91 -24.14 7.57
N ASN A 187 9.33 -23.06 7.05
CA ASN A 187 9.19 -22.80 5.63
C ASN A 187 9.33 -21.28 5.39
N PRO A 188 10.54 -20.79 5.08
CA PRO A 188 10.79 -19.35 4.90
C PRO A 188 10.07 -18.79 3.66
N PHE A 189 9.52 -19.65 2.81
CA PHE A 189 8.69 -19.29 1.65
C PHE A 189 7.18 -19.25 1.98
N SER A 190 6.78 -19.54 3.22
CA SER A 190 5.38 -19.57 3.69
C SER A 190 4.77 -18.19 3.98
N GLY A 191 5.43 -17.11 3.55
CA GLY A 191 4.94 -15.75 3.74
C GLY A 191 3.99 -15.28 2.63
N HIS A 192 3.22 -14.24 2.92
CA HIS A 192 2.44 -13.51 1.95
C HIS A 192 2.98 -12.09 1.83
N THR A 193 2.95 -11.54 0.62
CA THR A 193 3.45 -10.21 0.29
C THR A 193 2.37 -9.44 -0.47
N TRP A 194 2.16 -8.19 -0.10
CA TRP A 194 1.17 -7.32 -0.75
C TRP A 194 1.65 -5.86 -0.73
N VAL A 195 0.96 -5.00 -1.47
CA VAL A 195 1.29 -3.58 -1.56
C VAL A 195 0.27 -2.76 -0.79
N ILE A 196 0.75 -1.85 0.06
CA ILE A 196 -0.04 -0.75 0.60
C ILE A 196 0.10 0.40 -0.39
N GLU A 197 -1.03 0.83 -0.93
CA GLU A 197 -1.08 1.83 -2.00
C GLU A 197 -1.89 3.06 -1.63
N GLY A 198 -2.24 3.21 -0.36
CA GLY A 198 -2.86 4.44 0.09
C GLY A 198 -3.01 4.49 1.59
N VAL A 199 -3.19 5.72 2.06
CA VAL A 199 -3.44 6.05 3.45
C VAL A 199 -4.64 6.99 3.52
N TRP A 200 -5.39 6.87 4.60
CA TRP A 200 -6.34 7.88 5.02
C TRP A 200 -6.07 8.26 6.47
N LYS A 201 -6.35 9.50 6.80
CA LYS A 201 -6.37 10.01 8.17
C LYS A 201 -7.67 10.76 8.40
N ILE A 202 -8.32 10.52 9.53
CA ILE A 202 -9.40 11.38 10.01
C ILE A 202 -8.94 12.06 11.29
N GLY A 203 -8.99 13.39 11.32
CA GLY A 203 -8.83 14.21 12.52
C GLY A 203 -10.19 14.68 13.02
N TYR A 204 -10.42 14.56 14.32
CA TYR A 204 -11.58 15.11 15.01
C TYR A 204 -11.12 16.25 15.89
N TYR A 205 -11.77 17.39 15.75
CA TYR A 205 -11.45 18.59 16.48
C TYR A 205 -12.69 19.11 17.18
N ILE A 206 -12.55 19.49 18.45
CA ILE A 206 -13.59 20.18 19.22
C ILE A 206 -13.06 21.57 19.56
N CYS A 207 -13.86 22.58 19.27
CA CYS A 207 -13.54 23.96 19.62
C CYS A 207 -13.79 24.20 21.11
N HIS A 208 -12.80 24.84 21.75
CA HIS A 208 -12.91 25.34 23.11
C HIS A 208 -12.60 26.85 23.13
N LEU A 209 -13.62 27.66 23.41
CA LEU A 209 -13.57 29.08 23.68
C LEU A 209 -13.21 29.28 25.17
N GLY A 210 -11.92 29.26 25.50
CA GLY A 210 -11.43 29.37 26.88
C GLY A 210 -10.28 30.37 27.09
N GLU A 211 -10.01 30.73 28.34
CA GLU A 211 -8.70 31.28 28.72
C GLU A 211 -7.70 30.11 28.83
N GLY A 212 -6.55 30.22 28.17
CA GLY A 212 -5.50 29.22 28.13
C GLY A 212 -4.89 28.89 29.50
N PRO A 213 -3.86 28.02 29.55
CA PRO A 213 -3.35 27.41 30.79
C PRO A 213 -2.72 28.38 31.80
N PHE A 214 -2.67 29.68 31.50
CA PHE A 214 -2.18 30.73 32.37
C PHE A 214 -3.29 31.74 32.66
N PRO A 215 -3.44 32.20 33.92
CA PRO A 215 -4.38 33.26 34.27
C PRO A 215 -4.12 34.50 33.41
N GLY A 216 -5.09 34.89 32.56
CA GLY A 216 -4.99 36.04 31.65
C GLY A 216 -4.47 35.72 30.23
N ALA A 217 -4.24 34.47 29.86
CA ALA A 217 -4.05 34.09 28.46
C ALA A 217 -5.44 33.81 27.86
N MET A 218 -5.94 34.62 26.94
CA MET A 218 -7.08 34.21 26.11
C MET A 218 -6.57 33.19 25.10
N CYS A 219 -7.16 31.99 24.99
CA CYS A 219 -7.07 31.25 23.74
C CYS A 219 -7.72 32.16 22.69
N LYS A 220 -7.06 32.35 21.54
CA LYS A 220 -7.76 33.02 20.43
C LYS A 220 -8.93 32.10 20.04
N ALA A 221 -10.06 32.68 19.59
CA ALA A 221 -11.05 31.91 18.86
C ALA A 221 -10.32 31.07 17.79
N GLY A 222 -10.51 29.75 17.80
CA GLY A 222 -9.80 28.81 16.92
C GLY A 222 -8.79 27.84 17.56
N ASP A 223 -8.74 27.68 18.88
CA ASP A 223 -7.94 26.61 19.49
C ASP A 223 -8.73 25.28 19.47
N TYR A 224 -8.17 24.27 18.78
CA TYR A 224 -8.76 22.94 18.62
C TYR A 224 -8.08 21.92 19.53
N GLN A 225 -8.86 21.05 20.17
CA GLN A 225 -8.34 19.84 20.79
C GLN A 225 -8.53 18.65 19.83
N ALA A 226 -7.43 17.97 19.47
CA ALA A 226 -7.44 16.83 18.56
C ALA A 226 -7.51 15.50 19.32
N ASP A 227 -8.45 14.64 18.93
CA ASP A 227 -8.37 13.21 19.26
C ASP A 227 -7.41 12.51 18.30
N LEU A 228 -6.78 11.40 18.76
CA LEU A 228 -5.78 10.68 17.96
C LEU A 228 -6.36 10.31 16.57
N PRO A 229 -5.67 10.63 15.47
CA PRO A 229 -6.19 10.38 14.14
C PRO A 229 -6.36 8.88 13.90
N ASP A 230 -7.51 8.48 13.35
CA ASP A 230 -7.72 7.12 12.86
C ASP A 230 -6.98 6.97 11.53
N ILE A 231 -6.15 5.92 11.43
CA ILE A 231 -5.22 5.70 10.32
C ILE A 231 -5.39 4.26 9.84
N GLY A 232 -5.76 4.09 8.56
CA GLY A 232 -5.91 2.78 7.96
C GLY A 232 -5.17 2.63 6.62
N PRO A 233 -4.53 1.47 6.35
CA PRO A 233 -3.92 1.21 5.05
C PRO A 233 -4.96 0.76 4.00
N LYS A 234 -4.81 1.22 2.75
CA LYS A 234 -5.47 0.61 1.58
C LYS A 234 -4.58 -0.48 1.00
N LEU A 235 -5.07 -1.71 1.03
CA LEU A 235 -4.34 -2.91 0.61
C LEU A 235 -4.83 -3.38 -0.74
N GLN A 236 -3.89 -3.66 -1.64
CA GLN A 236 -4.18 -4.43 -2.83
C GLN A 236 -3.86 -5.91 -2.59
N ALA A 237 -4.88 -6.77 -2.67
CA ALA A 237 -4.69 -8.22 -2.54
C ALA A 237 -4.13 -8.83 -3.84
N ILE A 238 -3.15 -9.75 -3.71
CA ILE A 238 -2.42 -10.43 -4.79
C ILE A 238 -2.64 -11.94 -4.73
#